data_AF-A0A418VUW2-F1
#
_entry.id   AF-A0A418VUW2-F1
#
_cell.length_a   1.000
_cell.length_b   1.000
_cell.length_c   1.000
_cell.angle_alpha   90.00
_cell.angle_beta   90.00
_cell.angle_gamma   90.00
#
_symmetry.space_group_name_H-M   'P 1'
#
loop_
_entity.id
_entity.type
_entity.pdbx_description
1 polymer ?
#
loop_
_entity_poly.entity_id
_entity_poly.type
_entity_poly.pdbx_seq_one_letter_code
_entity_poly.pdbx_strand_id
1 'polypeptide(L)'
;MSNDVTVKLADATAAQLRYFAEIVLGLSLGPNPAIKTETLIAKIMSTGYQRDDITVPASVGGDAASQASAADTPAHAVDPGSYQRGPRASILIERQEGPGGDRDVFVAVNGKSMLIPRGKPCAVGLPYVEALQHAVQTLYNMEEDGSITSREVPLYLMRILSMPAAA
;
A
#
# COMPACT_ATOMS: atom_id res chain seq x y z
N MET A 1 13.23 33.04 22.45
CA MET A 1 13.61 32.32 23.67
C MET A 1 13.39 30.85 23.39
N SER A 2 14.44 30.04 23.37
CA SER A 2 14.36 28.61 23.09
C SER A 2 13.72 27.91 24.29
N ASN A 3 12.53 27.34 24.11
CA ASN A 3 11.88 26.54 25.14
C ASN A 3 12.48 25.13 25.10
N ASP A 4 13.63 24.97 25.74
CA ASP A 4 14.28 23.68 25.90
C ASP A 4 13.65 22.95 27.09
N VAL A 5 13.15 21.74 26.86
CA VAL A 5 12.53 20.91 27.90
C VAL A 5 13.49 19.78 28.25
N THR A 6 13.67 19.57 29.56
CA THR A 6 14.46 18.44 30.07
C THR A 6 13.52 17.28 30.34
N VAL A 7 13.73 16.16 29.65
CA VAL A 7 12.91 14.95 29.75
C VAL A 7 13.79 13.77 30.13
N LYS A 8 13.28 12.84 30.95
CA LYS A 8 13.98 11.60 31.27
C LYS A 8 14.07 10.70 30.03
N LEU A 9 15.22 10.06 29.86
CA LEU A 9 15.51 9.22 28.69
C LEU A 9 14.57 8.00 28.57
N ALA A 10 14.01 7.52 29.69
CA ALA A 10 12.99 6.47 29.73
C ALA A 10 11.59 6.92 29.29
N ASP A 11 11.25 8.19 29.55
CA ASP A 11 9.92 8.77 29.26
C ASP A 11 9.92 9.54 27.93
N ALA A 12 11.07 9.63 27.27
CA ALA A 12 11.24 10.36 26.02
C ALA A 12 10.58 9.64 24.83
N THR A 13 9.95 10.41 23.95
CA THR A 13 9.36 9.88 22.72
C THR A 13 10.44 9.49 21.70
N ALA A 14 10.11 8.59 20.76
CA ALA A 14 11.06 8.17 19.72
C ALA A 14 11.61 9.35 18.90
N ALA A 15 10.79 10.40 18.68
CA ALA A 15 11.19 11.61 17.98
C ALA A 15 12.22 12.43 18.78
N GLN A 16 12.01 12.57 20.10
CA GLN A 16 12.94 13.27 21.00
C GLN A 16 14.30 12.57 21.09
N LEU A 17 14.29 11.23 21.22
CA LEU A 17 15.51 10.43 21.24
C LEU A 17 16.27 10.52 19.91
N ARG A 18 15.56 10.53 18.77
CA ARG A 18 16.16 10.66 17.44
C ARG A 18 16.80 12.03 17.24
N TYR A 19 16.09 13.10 17.59
CA TYR A 19 16.62 14.45 17.53
C TYR A 19 17.89 14.57 18.39
N PHE A 20 17.84 14.07 19.62
CA PHE A 20 18.99 14.10 20.52
C PHE A 20 20.18 13.32 19.96
N ALA A 21 19.93 12.12 19.44
CA ALA A 21 20.97 11.30 18.83
C ALA A 21 21.60 11.95 17.58
N GLU A 22 20.80 12.47 16.64
CA GLU A 22 21.32 13.02 15.38
C GLU A 22 21.93 14.42 15.54
N ILE A 23 21.28 15.31 16.29
CA ILE A 23 21.65 16.73 16.34
C ILE A 23 22.59 17.04 17.50
N VAL A 24 22.38 16.43 18.68
CA VAL A 24 23.22 16.69 19.85
C VAL A 24 24.44 15.76 19.87
N LEU A 25 24.24 14.47 19.57
CA LEU A 25 25.30 13.47 19.60
C LEU A 25 25.95 13.17 18.24
N GLY A 26 25.37 13.67 17.13
CA GLY A 26 25.91 13.45 15.79
C GLY A 26 25.82 12.01 15.27
N LEU A 27 24.95 11.18 15.85
CA LEU A 27 24.75 9.79 15.46
C LEU A 27 23.93 9.69 14.18
N SER A 28 24.44 9.01 13.16
CA SER A 28 23.67 8.66 11.97
C SER A 28 22.72 7.49 12.27
N LEU A 29 21.45 7.81 12.50
CA LEU A 29 20.38 6.83 12.51
C LEU A 29 19.90 6.66 11.07
N GLY A 30 20.01 5.44 10.53
CA GLY A 30 19.63 5.15 9.15
C GLY A 30 18.19 5.56 8.78
N PRO A 31 17.81 5.45 7.50
CA PRO A 31 16.55 5.99 6.96
C PRO A 31 15.29 5.31 7.49
N ASN A 32 15.41 4.33 8.40
CA ASN A 32 14.26 3.65 8.98
C ASN A 32 13.52 4.59 9.97
N PRO A 33 12.26 4.96 9.71
CA PRO A 33 11.49 5.83 10.59
C PRO A 33 10.93 5.12 11.83
N ALA A 34 10.93 3.78 11.87
CA ALA A 34 10.30 2.97 12.91
C ALA A 34 11.31 2.23 13.81
N ILE A 35 12.45 2.85 14.12
CA ILE A 35 13.40 2.28 15.09
C ILE A 35 12.77 2.29 16.48
N LYS A 36 12.79 1.15 17.18
CA LYS A 36 12.28 1.02 18.55
C LYS A 36 13.02 1.98 19.49
N THR A 37 12.29 2.57 20.43
CA THR A 37 12.83 3.47 21.46
C THR A 37 13.98 2.84 22.24
N GLU A 38 13.86 1.57 22.62
CA GLU A 38 14.92 0.79 23.28
C GLU A 38 16.24 0.77 22.49
N THR A 39 16.16 0.64 21.17
CA THR A 39 17.34 0.62 20.30
C THR A 39 17.97 2.00 20.17
N LEU A 40 17.16 3.07 20.20
CA LEU A 40 17.65 4.45 20.23
C LEU A 40 18.36 4.76 21.56
N ILE A 41 17.77 4.34 22.67
CA ILE A 41 18.34 4.46 24.02
C ILE A 41 19.69 3.73 24.09
N ALA A 42 19.74 2.48 23.64
CA ALA A 42 20.99 1.70 23.64
C ALA A 42 22.10 2.38 22.82
N LYS A 43 21.76 2.99 21.67
CA LYS A 43 22.72 3.73 20.84
C LYS A 43 23.20 5.01 21.52
N ILE A 44 22.31 5.74 22.18
CA ILE A 44 22.67 6.93 22.95
C ILE A 44 23.60 6.55 24.11
N MET A 45 23.28 5.50 24.87
CA MET A 45 24.16 4.99 25.93
C MET A 45 25.52 4.51 25.40
N SER A 46 25.56 3.92 24.20
CA SER A 46 26.81 3.46 23.58
C SER A 46 27.79 4.59 23.24
N THR A 47 27.32 5.84 23.15
CA THR A 47 28.17 7.02 22.97
C THR A 47 28.83 7.52 24.26
N GLY A 48 28.58 6.85 25.39
CA GLY A 48 29.10 7.26 26.70
C GLY A 48 28.29 8.36 27.36
N TYR A 49 27.04 8.59 26.93
CA TYR A 49 26.12 9.50 27.62
C TYR A 49 25.66 8.87 28.93
N GLN A 50 26.15 9.39 30.06
CA GLN A 50 25.92 8.84 31.41
C GLN A 50 24.75 9.51 32.16
N ARG A 51 24.08 10.49 31.54
CA ARG A 51 22.97 11.19 32.18
C ARG A 51 21.65 10.56 31.76
N ASP A 52 20.74 10.43 32.71
CA ASP A 52 19.40 9.88 32.47
C ASP A 52 18.41 10.92 31.93
N ASP A 53 18.86 12.16 31.72
CA ASP A 53 18.05 13.28 31.26
C ASP A 53 18.57 13.80 29.91
N ILE A 54 17.65 14.10 28.99
CA ILE A 54 17.93 14.72 27.69
C ILE A 54 17.28 16.10 27.62
N THR A 55 18.00 17.04 27.02
CA THR A 55 17.48 18.38 26.73
C THR A 55 17.08 18.41 25.26
N VAL A 56 15.78 18.59 25.00
CA VAL A 56 15.23 18.61 23.65
C VAL A 56 14.31 19.83 23.52
N PRO A 57 14.31 20.54 22.39
CA PRO A 57 13.38 21.64 22.17
C PRO A 57 11.92 21.14 22.28
N ALA A 58 11.06 21.91 22.94
CA ALA A 58 9.64 21.60 23.15
C ALA A 58 8.88 21.29 21.84
N SER A 59 9.37 21.77 20.70
CA SER A 59 8.79 21.55 19.37
C SER A 59 8.89 20.10 18.87
N VAL A 60 9.78 19.27 19.42
CA VAL A 60 9.98 17.88 18.98
C VAL A 60 9.06 16.90 19.74
N GLY A 61 8.46 17.36 20.85
CA GLY A 61 7.56 16.58 21.70
C GLY A 61 6.08 16.98 21.63
N GLY A 62 5.73 17.99 20.83
CA GLY A 62 4.36 18.42 20.66
C GLY A 62 3.54 17.36 19.94
N ASP A 63 2.68 16.67 20.69
CA ASP A 63 1.51 15.91 20.25
C ASP A 63 1.60 15.30 18.84
N ALA A 64 2.13 14.08 18.78
CA ALA A 64 1.99 13.19 17.62
C ALA A 64 0.56 12.64 17.48
N ALA A 65 -0.44 13.49 17.67
CA ALA A 65 -1.82 13.27 17.29
C ALA A 65 -2.27 14.50 16.48
N SER A 66 -2.38 14.31 15.17
CA SER A 66 -2.93 15.27 14.22
C SER A 66 -1.97 16.39 13.76
N GLN A 67 -1.15 16.06 12.76
CA GLN A 67 -0.99 16.85 11.52
C GLN A 67 0.09 16.22 10.65
N ALA A 68 -0.25 15.08 10.03
CA ALA A 68 0.38 14.72 8.76
C ALA A 68 -0.07 15.79 7.76
N SER A 69 0.77 16.81 7.61
CA SER A 69 0.60 17.86 6.62
C SER A 69 0.56 17.18 5.25
N ALA A 70 -0.52 17.44 4.52
CA ALA A 70 -0.72 17.04 3.14
C ALA A 70 0.45 17.58 2.29
N ALA A 71 1.49 16.78 2.13
CA ALA A 71 2.43 16.94 1.04
C ALA A 71 1.69 16.54 -0.22
N ASP A 72 1.47 17.54 -1.07
CA ASP A 72 0.86 17.49 -2.39
C ASP A 72 1.50 16.35 -3.22
N THR A 73 0.94 15.16 -3.08
CA THR A 73 1.35 13.96 -3.79
C THR A 73 0.47 13.90 -5.02
N PRO A 74 1.02 13.73 -6.24
CA PRO A 74 0.19 13.61 -7.44
C PRO A 74 -0.88 12.54 -7.20
N ALA A 75 -2.11 12.85 -7.58
CA ALA A 75 -3.36 12.13 -7.27
C ALA A 75 -3.43 10.65 -7.72
N HIS A 76 -2.30 10.03 -8.08
CA HIS A 76 -2.19 8.66 -8.56
C HIS A 76 -1.19 7.80 -7.79
N ALA A 77 -0.70 8.23 -6.62
CA ALA A 77 -0.08 7.30 -5.68
C ALA A 77 -1.18 6.55 -4.90
N VAL A 78 -1.84 5.60 -5.57
CA VAL A 78 -2.78 4.70 -4.91
C VAL A 78 -1.98 3.85 -3.93
N ASP A 79 -2.17 4.08 -2.63
CA ASP A 79 -1.53 3.31 -1.57
C ASP A 79 -1.73 1.81 -1.85
N PRO A 80 -0.67 0.99 -1.95
CA PRO A 80 -0.80 -0.44 -2.21
C PRO A 80 -1.67 -1.16 -1.16
N GLY A 81 -1.88 -0.57 0.02
CA GLY A 81 -2.82 -1.05 1.04
C GLY A 81 -4.31 -0.80 0.73
N SER A 82 -4.64 0.17 -0.11
CA SER A 82 -6.02 0.67 -0.29
C SER A 82 -6.94 -0.27 -1.07
N TYR A 83 -6.41 -1.14 -1.93
CA TYR A 83 -7.17 -2.07 -2.77
C TYR A 83 -8.05 -3.06 -1.99
N GLN A 84 -7.70 -3.35 -0.73
CA GLN A 84 -8.48 -4.22 0.15
C GLN A 84 -9.53 -3.47 0.98
N ARG A 85 -9.39 -2.15 1.15
CA ARG A 85 -10.31 -1.31 1.94
C ARG A 85 -11.22 -0.43 1.09
N GLY A 86 -10.97 -0.34 -0.21
CA GLY A 86 -11.75 0.46 -1.15
C GLY A 86 -13.13 -0.13 -1.50
N PRO A 87 -13.91 0.59 -2.33
CA PRO A 87 -15.22 0.16 -2.78
C PRO A 87 -15.16 -1.22 -3.48
N ARG A 88 -16.06 -2.13 -3.07
CA ARG A 88 -16.11 -3.51 -3.58
C ARG A 88 -17.32 -3.69 -4.48
N ALA A 89 -17.11 -4.27 -5.65
CA ALA A 89 -18.16 -4.67 -6.57
C ALA A 89 -18.39 -6.18 -6.48
N SER A 90 -19.64 -6.60 -6.62
CA SER A 90 -19.97 -8.02 -6.74
C SER A 90 -19.96 -8.39 -8.22
N ILE A 91 -19.07 -9.30 -8.59
CA ILE A 91 -18.97 -9.82 -9.97
C ILE A 91 -19.21 -11.32 -10.00
N LEU A 92 -19.71 -11.80 -11.12
CA LEU A 92 -19.86 -13.21 -11.45
C LEU A 92 -19.15 -13.45 -12.77
N ILE A 93 -18.12 -14.30 -12.75
CA ILE A 93 -17.44 -14.75 -13.97
C ILE A 93 -18.04 -16.10 -14.36
N GLU A 94 -18.57 -16.19 -15.58
CA GLU A 94 -19.16 -17.44 -16.06
C GLU A 94 -18.09 -18.49 -16.36
N ARG A 95 -18.49 -19.75 -16.25
CA ARG A 95 -17.65 -20.87 -16.69
C ARG A 95 -17.62 -20.85 -18.21
N GLN A 96 -16.42 -20.90 -18.77
CA GLN A 96 -16.24 -20.94 -20.23
C GLN A 96 -15.97 -22.37 -20.66
N GLU A 97 -16.41 -22.73 -21.85
CA GLU A 97 -16.11 -24.02 -22.45
C GLU A 97 -14.68 -24.01 -23.00
N GLY A 98 -13.83 -24.91 -22.52
CA GLY A 98 -12.41 -24.99 -22.92
C GLY A 98 -11.48 -25.47 -21.79
N PRO A 99 -10.21 -25.76 -22.11
CA PRO A 99 -9.23 -26.21 -21.12
C PRO A 99 -9.02 -25.15 -20.03
N GLY A 100 -9.32 -25.50 -18.78
CA GLY A 100 -9.19 -24.59 -17.64
C GLY A 100 -10.37 -23.63 -17.42
N GLY A 101 -11.46 -23.78 -18.18
CA GLY A 101 -12.65 -22.92 -18.08
C GLY A 101 -13.42 -23.01 -16.74
N ASP A 102 -13.17 -24.07 -15.95
CA ASP A 102 -13.68 -24.24 -14.59
C ASP A 102 -12.73 -23.74 -13.49
N ARG A 103 -11.48 -23.39 -13.83
CA ARG A 103 -10.49 -22.97 -12.83
C ARG A 103 -10.73 -21.53 -12.38
N ASP A 104 -10.36 -21.25 -11.13
CA ASP A 104 -10.35 -19.90 -10.57
C ASP A 104 -9.50 -18.97 -11.43
N VAL A 105 -9.98 -17.73 -11.59
CA VAL A 105 -9.30 -16.70 -12.38
C VAL A 105 -8.28 -16.00 -11.51
N PHE A 106 -7.01 -16.08 -11.91
CA PHE A 106 -5.94 -15.35 -11.26
C PHE A 106 -5.86 -13.92 -11.82
N VAL A 107 -5.95 -12.93 -10.94
CA VAL A 107 -5.81 -11.51 -11.31
C VAL A 107 -4.79 -10.86 -10.39
N ALA A 108 -3.82 -10.15 -10.95
CA ALA A 108 -2.84 -9.39 -10.20
C ALA A 108 -2.90 -7.91 -10.59
N VAL A 109 -3.01 -7.05 -9.57
CA VAL A 109 -3.00 -5.59 -9.74
C VAL A 109 -1.96 -5.03 -8.78
N ASN A 110 -0.98 -4.29 -9.31
CA ASN A 110 0.04 -3.59 -8.53
C ASN A 110 0.73 -4.44 -7.45
N GLY A 111 1.13 -5.66 -7.82
CA GLY A 111 1.85 -6.59 -6.93
C GLY A 111 0.97 -7.38 -5.96
N LYS A 112 -0.36 -7.17 -5.95
CA LYS A 112 -1.30 -7.97 -5.17
C LYS A 112 -2.15 -8.86 -6.07
N SER A 113 -2.07 -10.17 -5.83
CA SER A 113 -2.84 -11.17 -6.56
C SER A 113 -4.07 -11.65 -5.80
N MET A 114 -5.14 -11.97 -6.53
CA MET A 114 -6.34 -12.61 -6.01
C MET A 114 -6.81 -13.71 -6.96
N LEU A 115 -7.34 -14.80 -6.40
CA LEU A 115 -8.03 -15.85 -7.13
C LEU A 115 -9.53 -15.62 -7.02
N ILE A 116 -10.20 -15.47 -8.16
CA ILE A 116 -11.65 -15.22 -8.26
C ILE A 116 -12.31 -16.52 -8.71
N PRO A 117 -13.21 -17.12 -7.90
CA PRO A 117 -13.87 -18.36 -8.27
C PRO A 117 -14.88 -18.12 -9.41
N ARG A 118 -14.88 -19.02 -10.40
CA ARG A 118 -15.86 -19.00 -11.50
C ARG A 118 -17.20 -19.61 -11.09
N GLY A 119 -18.29 -19.10 -11.67
CA GLY A 119 -19.65 -19.58 -11.42
C GLY A 119 -20.22 -19.24 -10.04
N LYS A 120 -19.52 -18.40 -9.26
CA LYS A 120 -20.01 -17.89 -7.96
C LYS A 120 -19.90 -16.37 -7.93
N PRO A 121 -20.88 -15.67 -7.31
CA PRO A 121 -20.76 -14.25 -7.05
C PRO A 121 -19.63 -14.01 -6.03
N CYS A 122 -18.69 -13.13 -6.37
CA CYS A 122 -17.56 -12.78 -5.52
C CYS A 122 -17.45 -11.25 -5.37
N ALA A 123 -17.12 -10.79 -4.17
CA ALA A 123 -16.92 -9.38 -3.87
C ALA A 123 -15.45 -8.97 -4.09
N VAL A 124 -15.22 -8.20 -5.13
CA VAL A 124 -13.91 -7.86 -5.69
C VAL A 124 -13.71 -6.34 -5.68
N GLY A 125 -12.50 -5.87 -5.36
CA GLY A 125 -12.19 -4.44 -5.38
C GLY A 125 -12.28 -3.85 -6.79
N LEU A 126 -12.65 -2.57 -6.90
CA LEU A 126 -12.84 -1.90 -8.19
C LEU A 126 -11.64 -2.04 -9.16
N PRO A 127 -10.37 -1.95 -8.71
CA PRO A 127 -9.22 -2.07 -9.63
C PRO A 127 -9.06 -3.47 -10.24
N TYR A 128 -9.53 -4.51 -9.55
CA TYR A 128 -9.58 -5.85 -10.10
C TYR A 128 -10.69 -6.01 -11.15
N VAL A 129 -11.80 -5.28 -10.99
CA VAL A 129 -12.89 -5.26 -12.00
C VAL A 129 -12.41 -4.58 -13.28
N GLU A 130 -11.72 -3.45 -13.14
CA GLU A 130 -11.12 -2.72 -14.28
C GLU A 130 -10.09 -3.60 -15.01
N ALA A 131 -9.22 -4.28 -14.27
CA ALA A 131 -8.27 -5.23 -14.86
C ALA A 131 -8.97 -6.35 -15.65
N LEU A 132 -10.12 -6.84 -15.18
CA LEU A 132 -10.92 -7.85 -15.88
C LEU A 132 -11.65 -7.27 -17.11
N GLN A 133 -12.08 -6.00 -17.07
CA GLN A 133 -12.71 -5.33 -18.23
C GLN A 133 -11.72 -5.17 -19.40
N HIS A 134 -10.48 -4.83 -19.07
CA HIS A 134 -9.43 -4.61 -20.07
C HIS A 134 -8.66 -5.89 -20.43
N ALA A 135 -9.00 -7.04 -19.84
CA ALA A 135 -8.42 -8.32 -20.21
C ALA A 135 -9.00 -8.80 -21.55
N VAL A 136 -8.24 -8.59 -22.64
CA VAL A 136 -8.61 -9.01 -24.00
C VAL A 136 -7.69 -10.12 -24.53
N GLN A 137 -8.24 -10.95 -25.40
CA GLN A 137 -7.55 -12.00 -26.15
C GLN A 137 -7.66 -11.71 -27.64
N THR A 138 -6.54 -11.80 -28.35
CA THR A 138 -6.51 -11.73 -29.81
C THR A 138 -6.79 -13.11 -30.40
N LEU A 139 -7.88 -13.23 -31.16
CA LEU A 139 -8.20 -14.42 -31.95
C LEU A 139 -7.78 -14.18 -33.40
N TYR A 140 -7.05 -15.13 -33.96
CA TYR A 140 -6.65 -15.13 -35.36
C TYR A 140 -7.57 -16.08 -36.12
N ASN A 141 -8.31 -15.56 -37.10
CA ASN A 141 -9.05 -16.36 -38.06
C ASN A 141 -8.26 -16.38 -39.36
N MET A 142 -8.10 -17.57 -39.94
CA MET A 142 -7.54 -17.75 -41.26
C MET A 142 -8.68 -17.89 -42.25
N GLU A 143 -8.78 -16.95 -43.20
CA GLU A 143 -9.80 -16.96 -44.23
C GLU A 143 -9.41 -17.92 -45.38
N GLU A 144 -10.38 -18.31 -46.21
CA GLU A 144 -10.17 -19.26 -47.32
C GLU A 144 -9.16 -18.76 -48.36
N ASP A 145 -8.90 -17.45 -48.43
CA ASP A 145 -7.91 -16.82 -49.30
C ASP A 145 -6.48 -16.86 -48.73
N GLY A 146 -6.30 -17.43 -47.55
CA GLY A 146 -5.02 -17.49 -46.84
C GLY A 146 -4.66 -16.21 -46.08
N SER A 147 -5.55 -15.20 -46.04
CA SER A 147 -5.37 -14.02 -45.21
C SER A 147 -5.67 -14.33 -43.74
N ILE A 148 -4.94 -13.66 -42.83
CA ILE A 148 -5.13 -13.81 -41.39
C ILE A 148 -5.75 -12.53 -40.85
N THR A 149 -6.98 -12.62 -40.37
CA THR A 149 -7.67 -11.52 -39.70
C THR A 149 -7.60 -11.70 -38.19
N SER A 150 -7.08 -10.69 -37.49
CA SER A 150 -7.05 -10.67 -36.03
C SER A 150 -8.25 -9.89 -35.48
N ARG A 151 -8.95 -10.47 -34.50
CA ARG A 151 -9.99 -9.78 -33.73
C ARG A 151 -9.67 -9.83 -32.24
N GLU A 152 -9.89 -8.73 -31.54
CA GLU A 152 -9.78 -8.70 -30.08
C GLU A 152 -11.14 -9.03 -29.45
N VAL A 153 -11.14 -9.97 -28.51
CA VAL A 153 -12.35 -10.40 -27.79
C VAL A 153 -12.04 -10.39 -26.30
N PRO A 154 -12.97 -9.94 -25.43
CA PRO A 154 -12.80 -10.03 -23.99
C PRO A 154 -12.46 -11.45 -23.55
N LEU A 155 -11.39 -11.60 -22.77
CA LEU A 155 -10.90 -12.91 -22.31
C LEU A 155 -11.89 -13.54 -21.32
N TYR A 156 -12.49 -12.72 -20.45
CA TYR A 156 -13.42 -13.17 -19.42
C TYR A 156 -14.82 -12.60 -19.65
N LEU A 157 -15.80 -13.48 -19.81
CA LEU A 157 -17.22 -13.13 -19.77
C LEU A 157 -17.63 -12.90 -18.32
N MET A 158 -17.55 -11.64 -17.87
CA MET A 158 -17.95 -11.25 -16.52
C MET A 158 -19.25 -10.46 -16.52
N ARG A 159 -20.06 -10.70 -15.49
CA ARG A 159 -21.29 -9.97 -15.20
C ARG A 159 -21.14 -9.22 -13.89
N ILE A 160 -21.40 -7.92 -13.91
CA ILE A 160 -21.39 -7.09 -12.70
C ILE A 160 -22.78 -7.17 -12.07
N LEU A 161 -22.87 -7.68 -10.85
CA LEU A 161 -24.13 -7.87 -10.12
C LEU A 161 -24.48 -6.65 -9.27
N SER A 162 -23.47 -5.98 -8.70
CA SER A 162 -23.64 -4.77 -7.91
C SER A 162 -22.36 -3.95 -8.01
N MET A 163 -22.51 -2.67 -8.38
CA MET A 163 -21.45 -1.68 -8.27
C MET A 163 -21.58 -0.95 -6.93
N PRO A 164 -20.46 -0.68 -6.24
CA PRO A 164 -20.47 0.26 -5.13
C PRO A 164 -20.83 1.65 -5.67
N ALA A 165 -21.65 2.39 -4.95
CA ALA A 165 -21.96 3.78 -5.31
C ALA A 165 -20.65 4.56 -5.42
N ALA A 166 -20.47 5.26 -6.54
CA ALA A 166 -19.35 6.18 -6.72
C ALA A 166 -19.41 7.21 -5.57
N ALA A 167 -18.38 7.20 -4.73
CA ALA A 167 -18.20 8.16 -3.65
C ALA A 167 -17.60 9.45 -4.22
#